data_AF-A0A7I0J9S4-F1
#
_entry.id   AF-A0A7I0J9S4-F1
#
_cell.length_a   1.000
_cell.length_b   1.000
_cell.length_c   1.000
_cell.angle_alpha   90.00
_cell.angle_beta   90.00
_cell.angle_gamma   90.00
#
_symmetry.space_group_name_H-M   'P 1'
#
loop_
_entity.id
_entity.type
_entity.pdbx_description
1 polymer ?
#
loop_
_entity_poly.entity_id
_entity_poly.type
_entity_poly.pdbx_seq_one_letter_code
_entity_poly.pdbx_strand_id
1 'polypeptide(L)'
;AARGHGKVQPPEAERGRIEASMDPLPFWYAPFEDDTVDLEKYPLHALTQRPMHMYHSWGSQNAWLRQITSQNRLFVHSETAAKLGLADDDWVWIESVNGRVKGQIKLIDGVNPDTV
;
A
#
# COMPACT_ATOMS: atom_id res chain seq x y z
N ALA A 1 -3.80 -9.51 27.37
CA ALA A 1 -2.96 -9.69 26.18
C ALA A 1 -1.47 -9.51 26.55
N ALA A 2 -0.93 -8.29 26.66
CA ALA A 2 0.47 -8.08 27.05
C ALA A 2 0.76 -8.21 28.57
N ARG A 3 -0.14 -7.70 29.41
CA ARG A 3 -0.01 -7.70 30.89
C ARG A 3 -0.18 -9.07 31.55
N GLY A 4 -0.37 -10.12 30.75
CA GLY A 4 -0.21 -11.49 31.22
C GLY A 4 -1.32 -12.05 32.12
N HIS A 5 -2.58 -11.68 31.91
CA HIS A 5 -3.68 -12.36 32.59
C HIS A 5 -3.95 -13.74 31.96
N GLY A 6 -3.57 -14.83 32.65
CA GLY A 6 -3.86 -16.21 32.26
C GLY A 6 -2.62 -17.12 32.13
N LYS A 7 -2.85 -18.41 31.87
CA LYS A 7 -1.76 -19.42 31.73
C LYS A 7 -0.95 -19.26 30.44
N VAL A 8 -1.54 -18.67 29.41
CA VAL A 8 -0.89 -18.41 28.13
C VAL A 8 -0.42 -16.96 28.11
N GLN A 9 0.89 -16.79 27.95
CA GLN A 9 1.56 -15.49 27.92
C GLN A 9 2.00 -15.19 26.48
N PRO A 10 2.01 -13.92 26.06
CA PRO A 10 2.62 -13.55 24.78
C PRO A 10 4.14 -13.77 24.81
N PRO A 11 4.78 -13.98 23.66
CA PRO A 11 6.23 -13.99 23.55
C PRO A 11 6.83 -12.69 24.09
N GLU A 12 7.96 -12.78 24.80
CA GLU A 12 8.55 -11.62 25.47
C GLU A 12 8.96 -10.51 24.49
N ALA A 13 9.51 -10.89 23.34
CA ALA A 13 9.87 -9.96 22.26
C ALA A 13 8.67 -9.16 21.73
N GLU A 14 7.46 -9.69 21.85
CA GLU A 14 6.23 -9.08 21.33
C GLU A 14 5.45 -8.33 22.40
N ARG A 15 5.78 -8.52 23.69
CA ARG A 15 4.97 -8.04 24.81
C ARG A 15 4.80 -6.52 24.78
N GLY A 16 5.88 -5.78 24.55
CA GLY A 16 5.84 -4.31 24.49
C GLY A 16 4.94 -3.79 23.37
N ARG A 17 5.05 -4.34 22.15
CA ARG A 17 4.21 -3.96 21.01
C ARG A 17 2.73 -4.28 21.28
N ILE A 18 2.43 -5.45 21.83
CA ILE A 18 1.05 -5.82 22.18
C ILE A 18 0.48 -4.88 23.24
N GLU A 19 1.29 -4.46 24.23
CA GLU A 19 0.83 -3.52 25.26
C GLU A 19 0.50 -2.15 24.68
N ALA A 20 1.35 -1.66 23.78
CA ALA A 20 1.18 -0.37 23.14
C ALA A 20 0.01 -0.35 22.14
N SER A 21 -0.23 -1.45 21.41
CA SER A 21 -1.17 -1.47 20.28
C SER A 21 -2.55 -2.08 20.60
N MET A 22 -2.68 -2.89 21.65
CA MET A 22 -3.93 -3.59 22.00
C MET A 22 -4.60 -3.01 23.25
N ASP A 23 -4.77 -1.69 23.26
CA ASP A 23 -5.57 -1.01 24.27
C ASP A 23 -7.06 -1.43 24.14
N PRO A 24 -7.77 -1.64 25.26
CA PRO A 24 -9.21 -1.97 25.23
C PRO A 24 -10.08 -0.85 24.68
N LEU A 25 -9.57 0.39 24.59
CA LEU A 25 -10.25 1.52 23.98
C LEU A 25 -9.62 1.87 22.63
N PRO A 26 -10.41 2.36 21.67
CA PRO A 26 -9.87 2.82 20.40
C PRO A 26 -9.01 4.06 20.62
N PHE A 27 -7.84 4.06 20.00
CA PHE A 27 -6.94 5.21 19.90
C PHE A 27 -6.31 5.22 18.51
N TRP A 28 -5.76 6.35 18.13
CA TRP A 28 -5.05 6.49 16.87
C TRP A 28 -3.55 6.18 17.06
N TYR A 29 -2.96 5.49 16.09
CA TYR A 29 -1.53 5.30 15.96
C TYR A 29 -1.16 5.29 14.47
N ALA A 30 0.08 5.67 14.16
CA ALA A 30 0.60 5.64 12.80
C ALA A 30 0.78 4.20 12.29
N PRO A 31 0.77 3.95 10.97
CA PRO A 31 1.13 2.65 10.41
C PRO A 31 2.51 2.18 10.91
N PHE A 32 2.62 0.91 11.31
CA PHE A 32 3.88 0.39 11.86
C PHE A 32 5.07 0.49 10.90
N GLU A 33 4.82 0.47 9.59
CA GLU A 33 5.88 0.59 8.60
C GLU A 33 6.52 1.99 8.62
N ASP A 34 5.77 3.05 8.93
CA ASP A 34 6.28 4.42 8.97
C ASP A 34 7.38 4.60 10.02
N ASP A 35 7.34 3.83 11.12
CA ASP A 35 8.38 3.84 12.17
C ASP A 35 9.64 3.04 11.81
N THR A 36 9.58 2.24 10.74
CA THR A 36 10.65 1.28 10.37
C THR A 36 11.25 1.53 8.99
N VAL A 37 10.59 2.36 8.18
CA VAL A 37 10.99 2.70 6.81
C VAL A 37 11.57 4.11 6.77
N ASP A 38 12.59 4.29 5.94
CA ASP A 38 13.11 5.62 5.60
C ASP A 38 12.11 6.35 4.70
N LEU A 39 11.32 7.23 5.31
CA LEU A 39 10.28 8.01 4.64
C LEU A 39 10.84 9.08 3.69
N GLU A 40 12.11 9.48 3.83
CA GLU A 40 12.75 10.35 2.84
C GLU A 40 13.07 9.56 1.56
N LYS A 41 13.47 8.29 1.72
CA LYS A 41 13.75 7.39 0.60
C LYS A 41 12.49 6.82 -0.06
N TYR A 42 11.44 6.55 0.72
CA TYR A 42 10.18 5.98 0.25
C TYR A 42 8.99 6.89 0.63
N PRO A 43 8.81 8.04 -0.04
CA PRO A 43 7.89 9.09 0.40
C PRO A 43 6.42 8.86 0.02
N LEU A 44 6.09 7.79 -0.73
CA LEU A 44 4.74 7.53 -1.24
C LEU A 44 4.11 6.32 -0.54
N HIS A 45 2.83 6.42 -0.19
CA HIS A 45 2.07 5.30 0.35
C HIS A 45 1.40 4.49 -0.76
N ALA A 46 1.68 3.19 -0.82
CA ALA A 46 1.07 2.31 -1.81
C ALA A 46 -0.32 1.82 -1.38
N LEU A 47 -1.33 2.03 -2.22
CA LEU A 47 -2.71 1.62 -2.00
C LEU A 47 -3.14 0.56 -3.02
N THR A 48 -3.35 -0.67 -2.57
CA THR A 48 -3.82 -1.76 -3.43
C THR A 48 -5.34 -1.90 -3.39
N GLN A 49 -6.04 -1.15 -4.24
CA GLN A 49 -7.48 -1.31 -4.40
C GLN A 49 -7.82 -2.41 -5.41
N ARG A 50 -8.79 -3.26 -5.07
CA ARG A 50 -9.32 -4.25 -6.02
C ARG A 50 -10.26 -3.57 -7.02
N PRO A 51 -10.09 -3.77 -8.34
CA PRO A 51 -11.10 -3.36 -9.31
C PRO A 51 -12.39 -4.16 -9.11
N MET A 52 -13.54 -3.48 -9.17
CA MET A 52 -14.83 -4.08 -8.78
C MET A 52 -15.20 -5.34 -9.59
N HIS A 53 -14.76 -5.42 -10.84
CA HIS A 53 -15.08 -6.48 -11.80
C HIS A 53 -14.07 -7.65 -11.82
N MET A 54 -13.03 -7.67 -10.97
CA MET A 54 -12.12 -8.82 -10.82
C MET A 54 -12.03 -9.28 -9.37
N TYR A 55 -11.95 -10.58 -9.11
CA TYR A 55 -11.82 -11.10 -7.74
C TYR A 55 -10.39 -11.56 -7.48
N HIS A 56 -9.60 -10.71 -6.82
CA HIS A 56 -8.15 -10.87 -6.73
C HIS A 56 -7.56 -11.08 -8.14
N SER A 57 -6.78 -12.13 -8.35
CA SER A 57 -6.24 -12.49 -9.68
C SER A 57 -7.26 -13.20 -10.58
N TRP A 58 -8.40 -13.64 -10.05
CA TRP A 58 -9.42 -14.33 -10.82
C TRP A 58 -10.21 -13.36 -11.71
N GLY A 59 -10.36 -13.72 -12.98
CA GLY A 59 -10.99 -12.88 -14.00
C GLY A 59 -10.00 -11.97 -14.74
N SER A 60 -8.73 -11.90 -14.30
CA SER A 60 -7.69 -11.13 -14.98
C SER A 60 -7.36 -11.64 -16.39
N GLN A 61 -7.70 -12.89 -16.69
CA GLN A 61 -7.57 -13.52 -18.01
C GLN A 61 -8.86 -13.48 -18.84
N ASN A 62 -9.98 -13.01 -18.27
CA ASN A 62 -11.28 -13.01 -18.94
C ASN A 62 -11.29 -11.93 -20.03
N ALA A 63 -11.48 -12.36 -21.28
CA ALA A 63 -11.42 -11.47 -22.44
C ALA A 63 -12.49 -10.37 -22.42
N TRP A 64 -13.68 -10.64 -21.87
CA TRP A 64 -14.75 -9.63 -21.77
C TRP A 64 -14.44 -8.60 -20.68
N LEU A 65 -13.92 -9.04 -19.54
CA LEU A 65 -13.48 -8.11 -18.49
C LEU A 65 -12.31 -7.24 -18.95
N ARG A 66 -11.42 -7.78 -19.79
CA ARG A 66 -10.33 -7.02 -20.41
C ARG A 66 -10.78 -5.97 -21.43
N GLN A 67 -12.01 -6.02 -21.93
CA GLN A 67 -12.56 -4.92 -22.72
C GLN A 67 -12.94 -3.72 -21.85
N ILE A 68 -13.31 -3.96 -20.59
CA ILE A 68 -13.64 -2.90 -19.61
C ILE A 68 -12.36 -2.36 -18.96
N THR A 69 -11.42 -3.24 -18.62
CA THR A 69 -10.14 -2.87 -18.02
C THR A 69 -9.02 -3.64 -18.69
N SER A 70 -8.47 -3.02 -19.73
CA SER A 70 -7.46 -3.63 -20.58
C SER A 70 -6.15 -3.90 -19.84
N GLN A 71 -5.77 -3.03 -18.91
CA GLN A 71 -4.50 -3.09 -18.20
C GLN A 71 -4.67 -2.69 -16.74
N ASN A 72 -3.79 -3.23 -15.88
CA ASN A 72 -3.68 -2.82 -14.49
C ASN A 72 -2.65 -1.70 -14.43
N ARG A 73 -3.12 -0.45 -14.33
CA ARG A 73 -2.27 0.75 -14.27
C ARG A 73 -1.96 1.10 -12.83
N LEU A 74 -0.78 1.68 -12.60
CA LEU A 74 -0.51 2.44 -11.38
C LEU A 74 -1.11 3.84 -11.57
N PHE A 75 -2.02 4.24 -10.70
CA PHE A 75 -2.64 5.56 -10.79
C PHE A 75 -1.78 6.57 -10.03
N VAL A 76 -1.34 7.62 -10.72
CA VAL A 76 -0.41 8.61 -10.15
C VAL A 76 -1.03 10.00 -10.30
N HIS A 77 -1.00 10.79 -9.23
CA HIS A 77 -1.44 12.18 -9.30
C HIS A 77 -0.53 13.00 -10.23
N SER A 78 -1.09 13.95 -10.98
CA SER A 78 -0.33 14.74 -11.96
C SER A 78 0.82 15.54 -11.33
N GLU A 79 0.63 16.12 -10.14
CA GLU A 79 1.70 16.82 -9.41
C GLU A 79 2.85 15.89 -9.02
N THR A 80 2.53 14.68 -8.58
CA THR A 80 3.52 13.68 -8.17
C THR A 80 4.32 13.20 -9.38
N ALA A 81 3.64 12.96 -10.50
CA ALA A 81 4.29 12.66 -11.77
C ALA A 81 5.21 13.80 -12.22
N ALA A 82 4.75 15.06 -12.18
CA ALA A 82 5.55 16.21 -12.56
C ALA A 82 6.81 16.38 -11.69
N LYS A 83 6.69 16.19 -10.37
CA LYS A 83 7.84 16.22 -9.43
C LYS A 83 8.87 15.14 -9.76
N LEU A 84 8.41 13.97 -10.20
CA LEU A 84 9.25 12.82 -10.55
C LEU A 84 9.70 12.81 -12.02
N GLY A 85 9.27 13.79 -12.84
CA GLY A 85 9.58 13.85 -14.27
C GLY A 85 8.94 12.73 -15.09
N LEU A 86 7.77 12.24 -14.68
CA LEU A 86 7.03 11.15 -15.32
C LEU A 86 5.93 11.69 -16.24
N ALA A 87 5.71 11.00 -17.35
CA ALA A 87 4.65 11.26 -18.31
C ALA A 87 3.55 10.19 -18.25
N ASP A 88 2.35 10.53 -18.72
CA ASP A 88 1.28 9.55 -18.87
C ASP A 88 1.72 8.37 -19.77
N ASP A 89 1.27 7.16 -19.43
CA ASP A 89 1.68 5.89 -20.06
C ASP A 89 3.15 5.46 -19.85
N ASP A 90 3.93 6.14 -19.01
CA ASP A 90 5.31 5.72 -18.70
C ASP A 90 5.40 4.36 -18.00
N TRP A 91 6.50 3.65 -18.27
CA TRP A 91 6.88 2.45 -17.54
C TRP A 91 7.84 2.80 -16.40
N VAL A 92 7.43 2.51 -15.18
CA VAL A 92 8.19 2.86 -13.97
C VAL A 92 8.56 1.63 -13.15
N TRP A 93 9.62 1.76 -12.35
CA TRP A 93 9.88 0.85 -11.24
C TRP A 93 9.19 1.40 -9.99
N ILE A 94 8.39 0.55 -9.35
CA ILE A 94 7.77 0.80 -8.06
C ILE A 94 8.63 0.06 -7.04
N GLU A 95 9.32 0.79 -6.17
CA GLU A 95 10.30 0.23 -5.25
C GLU A 95 9.88 0.46 -3.79
N SER A 96 10.10 -0.54 -2.95
CA SER A 96 9.92 -0.47 -1.50
C SER A 96 11.05 -1.21 -0.78
N VAL A 97 11.01 -1.25 0.55
CA VAL A 97 11.95 -2.05 1.36
C VAL A 97 11.89 -3.55 1.05
N ASN A 98 10.77 -4.04 0.48
CA ASN A 98 10.56 -5.45 0.18
C ASN A 98 11.05 -5.86 -1.21
N GLY A 99 11.29 -4.90 -2.11
CA GLY A 99 11.73 -5.17 -3.48
C GLY A 99 11.13 -4.18 -4.47
N ARG A 100 11.00 -4.62 -5.73
CA ARG A 100 10.44 -3.77 -6.79
C ARG A 100 9.59 -4.54 -7.78
N VAL A 101 8.63 -3.83 -8.38
CA VAL A 101 7.79 -4.31 -9.47
C VAL A 101 7.74 -3.27 -10.59
N LYS A 102 7.63 -3.72 -11.83
CA LYS A 102 7.51 -2.83 -12.99
C LYS A 102 6.04 -2.65 -13.35
N GLY A 103 5.59 -1.41 -13.50
CA GLY A 103 4.21 -1.07 -13.84
C GLY A 103 4.13 0.05 -14.86
N GLN A 104 3.02 0.12 -15.58
CA GLN A 104 2.72 1.26 -16.46
C GLN A 104 1.80 2.22 -15.72
N ILE A 105 2.13 3.50 -15.72
CA ILE A 105 1.36 4.50 -14.98
C ILE A 105 0.19 5.04 -15.79
N LYS A 106 -0.79 5.61 -15.12
CA LYS A 106 -1.84 6.44 -15.69
C LYS A 106 -2.03 7.65 -14.79
N LEU A 107 -1.96 8.85 -15.37
CA LEU A 107 -2.16 10.08 -14.60
C LEU A 107 -3.66 10.30 -14.31
N ILE A 108 -3.98 10.61 -13.06
CA ILE A 108 -5.34 10.89 -12.60
C ILE A 108 -5.32 11.86 -11.41
N ASP A 109 -6.10 12.93 -11.47
CA ASP A 109 -6.15 13.92 -10.37
C ASP A 109 -7.12 13.53 -9.25
N GLY A 110 -7.83 12.42 -9.41
CA GLY A 110 -8.77 11.88 -8.42
C GLY A 110 -8.12 11.05 -7.31
N VAL A 111 -6.79 10.96 -7.25
CA VAL A 111 -6.03 10.25 -6.20
C VAL A 111 -5.24 11.24 -5.35
N ASN A 112 -4.88 10.85 -4.12
CA ASN A 112 -4.08 11.69 -3.24
C ASN A 112 -2.63 11.80 -3.79
N PRO A 113 -2.01 13.00 -3.84
CA PRO A 113 -0.63 13.19 -4.31
C PRO A 113 0.43 12.36 -3.59
N ASP A 114 0.21 12.04 -2.31
CA ASP A 114 1.16 11.28 -1.49
C ASP A 114 0.93 9.75 -1.57
N THR A 115 0.09 9.31 -2.51
CA THR A 115 -0.29 7.90 -2.69
C THR A 115 -0.14 7.43 -4.13
N VAL A 116 0.04 6.12 -4.31
CA VAL A 116 0.04 5.43 -5.63
C VAL A 116 -0.64 4.07 -5.57
#